data_AF-A0A1C6D918-F1
#
_entry.id   AF-A0A1C6D918-F1
#
_cell.length_a   1.000
_cell.length_b   1.000
_cell.length_c   1.000
_cell.angle_alpha   90.00
_cell.angle_beta   90.00
_cell.angle_gamma   90.00
#
_symmetry.space_group_name_H-M   'P 1'
#
loop_
_entity.id
_entity.type
_entity.pdbx_description
1 polymer ?
#
loop_
_entity_poly.entity_id
_entity_poly.type
_entity_poly.pdbx_seq_one_letter_code
_entity_poly.pdbx_strand_id
1 'polypeptide(L)'
;MKEFYRCSMMPGMPAEPIRDPRLSAQNVVPACGSCQGGGDVIFQDKEALMRQIMEAGFAMDDVVLFLDTHPENQDALRYYQAVRDMRNQAIAAYESQFGPLRYVDVTSSSWDWVTEKWPWEGGC
;
A
#
# COMPACT_ATOMS: atom_id res chain seq x y z
N MET A 1 14.69 -15.75 -27.57
CA MET A 1 15.35 -14.83 -26.62
C MET A 1 14.70 -13.47 -26.78
N LYS A 2 13.56 -13.25 -26.12
CA LYS A 2 12.87 -11.95 -26.12
C LYS A 2 13.27 -11.25 -24.84
N GLU A 3 14.09 -10.22 -25.00
CA GLU A 3 14.53 -9.36 -23.92
C GLU A 3 13.36 -8.50 -23.48
N PHE A 4 12.92 -8.65 -22.23
CA PHE A 4 12.02 -7.72 -21.58
C PHE A 4 12.87 -6.73 -20.78
N TYR A 5 13.25 -5.66 -21.46
CA TYR A 5 13.77 -4.46 -20.83
C TYR A 5 12.67 -3.84 -19.98
N ARG A 6 12.84 -3.87 -18.64
CA ARG A 6 12.23 -2.84 -17.79
C ARG A 6 12.82 -1.52 -18.27
N CYS A 7 11.96 -0.69 -18.83
CA CYS A 7 12.32 0.52 -19.59
C CYS A 7 13.47 1.29 -18.93
N SER A 8 14.60 1.31 -19.63
CA SER A 8 15.80 2.05 -19.29
C SER A 8 15.57 3.53 -19.54
N MET A 9 15.74 4.36 -18.50
CA MET A 9 16.50 5.60 -18.66
C MET A 9 16.86 6.17 -17.29
N MET A 10 18.01 5.74 -16.74
CA MET A 10 18.98 6.62 -16.09
C MET A 10 20.37 6.03 -16.33
N PRO A 11 21.32 6.74 -16.98
CA PRO A 11 22.67 6.23 -17.19
C PRO A 11 23.51 6.33 -15.91
N GLY A 12 24.16 5.22 -15.50
CA GLY A 12 25.28 5.30 -14.54
C GLY A 12 25.31 4.31 -13.37
N MET A 13 24.45 3.29 -13.29
CA MET A 13 24.51 2.34 -12.18
C MET A 13 25.17 1.01 -12.56
N PRO A 14 26.27 0.60 -11.91
CA PRO A 14 26.86 -0.73 -12.08
C PRO A 14 25.93 -1.79 -11.51
N ALA A 15 25.77 -2.88 -12.25
CA ALA A 15 24.94 -4.02 -11.87
C ALA A 15 25.62 -4.82 -10.75
N GLU A 16 25.11 -4.72 -9.53
CA GLU A 16 25.46 -5.65 -8.45
C GLU A 16 24.48 -6.84 -8.45
N PRO A 17 24.98 -8.08 -8.32
CA PRO A 17 24.15 -9.28 -8.34
C PRO A 17 23.29 -9.40 -7.07
N ILE A 18 21.97 -9.54 -7.27
CA ILE A 18 21.00 -9.80 -6.20
C ILE A 18 21.26 -11.21 -5.64
N ARG A 19 21.73 -11.28 -4.39
CA ARG A 19 21.72 -12.52 -3.58
C ARG A 19 20.34 -12.66 -2.97
N ASP A 20 19.55 -13.61 -3.45
CA ASP A 20 18.22 -13.90 -2.92
C ASP A 20 18.31 -14.79 -1.65
N PRO A 21 17.90 -14.31 -0.46
CA PRO A 21 17.87 -15.12 0.76
C PRO A 21 16.74 -16.15 0.77
N ARG A 22 15.86 -16.19 -0.24
CA ARG A 22 14.71 -17.13 -0.31
C ARG A 22 15.08 -18.57 -0.63
N LEU A 23 16.37 -18.92 -0.63
CA LEU A 23 16.85 -20.30 -0.52
C LEU A 23 17.32 -20.58 0.92
N SER A 24 16.44 -20.45 1.90
CA SER A 24 16.58 -21.22 3.14
C SER A 24 15.21 -21.68 3.62
N ALA A 25 15.05 -22.98 3.57
CA ALA A 25 13.92 -23.74 4.04
C ALA A 25 13.61 -23.40 5.50
N GLN A 26 12.32 -23.36 5.85
CA GLN A 26 11.71 -24.07 6.99
C GLN A 26 10.32 -23.49 7.23
N ASN A 27 9.35 -24.05 6.53
CA ASN A 27 7.97 -24.10 7.01
C ASN A 27 7.92 -25.29 7.97
N VAL A 28 8.06 -25.04 9.28
CA VAL A 28 7.88 -26.05 10.34
C VAL A 28 7.17 -25.40 11.51
N VAL A 29 5.86 -25.59 11.58
CA VAL A 29 5.07 -25.39 12.79
C VAL A 29 4.90 -26.73 13.50
N PRO A 30 5.23 -26.83 14.79
CA PRO A 30 4.59 -27.77 15.70
C PRO A 30 3.76 -27.01 16.76
N ALA A 31 2.62 -27.60 17.09
CA ALA A 31 1.61 -27.08 17.99
C ALA A 31 2.01 -27.14 19.48
N CYS A 32 1.39 -26.24 20.27
CA CYS A 32 0.79 -26.44 21.61
C CYS A 32 1.19 -25.38 22.65
N GLY A 33 0.18 -24.76 23.28
CA GLY A 33 0.25 -24.41 24.71
C GLY A 33 0.14 -22.93 25.09
N SER A 34 -1.00 -22.60 25.70
CA SER A 34 -1.18 -21.60 26.77
C SER A 34 -1.48 -20.15 26.42
N CYS A 35 -2.55 -19.69 27.05
CA CYS A 35 -3.16 -18.37 27.01
C CYS A 35 -2.19 -17.26 27.43
N GLN A 36 -2.14 -16.16 26.66
CA GLN A 36 -1.84 -14.83 27.18
C GLN A 36 -2.55 -13.81 26.29
N GLY A 37 -3.41 -13.01 26.92
CA GLY A 37 -3.95 -11.81 26.30
C GLY A 37 -2.80 -10.86 25.98
N GLY A 38 -2.61 -10.61 24.69
CA GLY A 38 -1.80 -9.53 24.16
C GLY A 38 -2.68 -8.79 23.19
N GLY A 39 -2.74 -7.46 23.31
CA GLY A 39 -3.49 -6.63 22.37
C GLY A 39 -3.10 -7.02 20.95
N ASP A 40 -4.09 -7.47 20.17
CA ASP A 40 -3.92 -7.78 18.77
C ASP A 40 -3.35 -6.52 18.11
N VAL A 41 -2.06 -6.55 17.79
CA VAL A 41 -1.54 -5.71 16.75
C VAL A 41 -2.22 -6.26 15.50
N ILE A 42 -3.28 -5.58 15.06
CA ILE A 42 -4.04 -5.98 13.89
C ILE A 42 -3.08 -5.85 12.70
N PHE A 43 -2.41 -6.95 12.36
CA PHE A 43 -1.61 -7.03 11.15
C PHE A 43 -2.60 -7.13 10.00
N GLN A 44 -2.91 -5.99 9.40
CA GLN A 44 -3.89 -5.92 8.32
C GLN A 44 -3.25 -6.45 7.04
N ASP A 45 -4.01 -7.28 6.32
CA ASP A 45 -3.60 -7.79 5.02
C ASP A 45 -3.38 -6.64 4.02
N LYS A 46 -2.32 -6.76 3.21
CA LYS A 46 -1.91 -5.74 2.23
C LYS A 46 -3.03 -5.45 1.23
N GLU A 47 -3.70 -6.48 0.73
CA GLU A 47 -4.80 -6.34 -0.24
C GLU A 47 -6.03 -5.75 0.44
N ALA A 48 -6.31 -6.12 1.70
CA ALA A 48 -7.40 -5.55 2.46
C ALA A 48 -7.24 -4.03 2.68
N LEU A 49 -6.04 -3.57 3.05
CA LEU A 49 -5.75 -2.15 3.18
C LEU A 49 -5.84 -1.42 1.83
N MET A 50 -5.26 -1.99 0.78
CA MET A 50 -5.38 -1.41 -0.56
C MET A 50 -6.84 -1.32 -1.02
N ARG A 51 -7.65 -2.33 -0.73
CA ARG A 51 -9.09 -2.30 -1.03
C ARG A 51 -9.79 -1.17 -0.29
N GLN A 52 -9.52 -1.00 1.01
CA GLN A 52 -10.10 0.11 1.79
C GLN A 52 -9.70 1.49 1.23
N ILE A 53 -8.45 1.66 0.82
CA ILE A 53 -7.95 2.90 0.20
C ILE A 53 -8.70 3.18 -1.12
N MET A 54 -8.92 2.15 -1.94
CA MET A 54 -9.65 2.27 -3.21
C MET A 54 -11.13 2.56 -3.00
N GLU A 55 -11.80 1.84 -2.09
CA GLU A 55 -13.23 2.03 -1.77
C GLU A 55 -13.48 3.44 -1.23
N ALA A 56 -12.66 3.91 -0.27
CA ALA A 56 -12.77 5.26 0.26
C ALA A 56 -12.42 6.33 -0.79
N GLY A 57 -11.49 6.04 -1.71
CA GLY A 57 -11.18 6.91 -2.85
C GLY A 57 -12.37 7.07 -3.78
N PHE A 58 -13.03 5.97 -4.15
CA PHE A 58 -14.24 6.02 -4.97
C PHE A 58 -15.37 6.81 -4.28
N ALA A 59 -15.58 6.60 -2.98
CA ALA A 59 -16.59 7.34 -2.22
C ALA A 59 -16.29 8.85 -2.16
N MET A 60 -15.02 9.23 -2.09
CA MET A 60 -14.60 10.64 -2.21
C MET A 60 -14.94 11.23 -3.57
N ASP A 61 -14.65 10.51 -4.66
CA ASP A 61 -14.95 10.98 -6.02
C ASP A 61 -16.47 11.16 -6.22
N ASP A 62 -17.28 10.23 -5.70
CA ASP A 62 -18.75 10.28 -5.79
C ASP A 62 -19.34 11.51 -5.06
N VAL A 63 -18.92 11.75 -3.81
CA VAL A 63 -19.43 12.91 -3.06
C VAL A 63 -18.92 14.24 -3.62
N VAL A 64 -17.71 14.29 -4.17
CA VAL A 64 -17.19 15.50 -4.84
C VAL A 64 -18.04 15.83 -6.06
N LEU A 65 -18.37 14.83 -6.89
CA LEU A 65 -19.26 15.02 -8.03
C LEU A 65 -20.65 15.52 -7.62
N PHE A 66 -21.18 15.04 -6.49
CA PHE A 66 -22.43 15.55 -5.95
C PHE A 66 -22.31 17.01 -5.48
N LEU A 67 -21.22 17.35 -4.77
CA LEU A 67 -20.97 18.69 -4.23
C LEU A 67 -20.80 19.77 -5.32
N ASP A 68 -20.33 19.41 -6.52
CA ASP A 68 -20.25 20.33 -7.67
C ASP A 68 -21.61 20.96 -8.02
N THR A 69 -22.70 20.24 -7.74
CA THR A 69 -24.08 20.72 -7.99
C THR A 69 -24.79 21.21 -6.71
N HIS A 70 -24.29 20.85 -5.53
CA HIS A 70 -24.88 21.17 -4.23
C HIS A 70 -23.81 21.63 -3.21
N PRO A 71 -23.11 22.76 -3.45
CA PRO A 71 -21.93 23.13 -2.67
C PRO A 71 -22.22 23.46 -1.20
N GLU A 72 -23.45 23.83 -0.86
CA GLU A 72 -23.86 24.19 0.50
C GLU A 72 -24.45 23.01 1.30
N ASN A 73 -24.54 21.82 0.70
CA ASN A 73 -25.11 20.64 1.35
C ASN A 73 -24.22 20.15 2.50
N GLN A 74 -24.65 20.43 3.73
CA GLN A 74 -23.89 20.12 4.95
C GLN A 74 -23.70 18.62 5.18
N ASP A 75 -24.66 17.79 4.79
CA ASP A 75 -24.54 16.34 4.96
C ASP A 75 -23.53 15.73 4.00
N ALA A 76 -23.49 16.20 2.74
CA ALA A 76 -22.47 15.81 1.78
C ALA A 76 -21.07 16.27 2.22
N LEU A 77 -20.93 17.48 2.77
CA LEU A 77 -19.67 17.96 3.32
C LEU A 77 -19.18 17.13 4.52
N ARG A 78 -20.09 16.76 5.44
CA ARG A 78 -19.77 15.87 6.57
C ARG A 78 -19.36 14.48 6.09
N TYR A 79 -20.08 13.93 5.10
CA TYR A 79 -19.75 12.64 4.51
C TYR A 79 -18.37 12.68 3.85
N TYR A 80 -18.07 13.71 3.06
CA TYR A 80 -16.75 13.94 2.47
C TYR A 80 -15.62 13.93 3.50
N GLN A 81 -15.79 14.65 4.61
CA GLN A 81 -14.82 14.65 5.71
C GLN A 81 -14.61 13.24 6.28
N ALA A 82 -15.70 12.51 6.55
CA ALA A 82 -15.62 11.15 7.08
C ALA A 82 -14.88 10.20 6.14
N VAL A 83 -15.21 10.17 4.84
CA VAL A 83 -14.53 9.28 3.88
C VAL A 83 -13.09 9.69 3.61
N ARG A 84 -12.78 10.98 3.67
CA ARG A 84 -11.40 11.49 3.60
C ARG A 84 -10.57 10.99 4.77
N ASP A 85 -11.10 11.06 5.98
CA ASP A 85 -10.42 10.57 7.18
C ASP A 85 -10.21 9.06 7.13
N MET A 86 -11.22 8.29 6.71
CA MET A 86 -11.10 6.85 6.50
C MET A 86 -9.99 6.51 5.49
N ARG A 87 -9.93 7.22 4.36
CA ARG A 87 -8.89 7.01 3.34
C ARG A 87 -7.49 7.31 3.88
N ASN A 88 -7.33 8.42 4.60
CA ASN A 88 -6.05 8.82 5.17
C ASN A 88 -5.58 7.82 6.24
N GLN A 89 -6.48 7.31 7.07
CA GLN A 89 -6.15 6.28 8.06
C GLN A 89 -5.72 4.98 7.39
N ALA A 90 -6.40 4.54 6.33
CA ALA A 90 -6.03 3.35 5.58
C ALA A 90 -4.67 3.50 4.88
N ILE A 91 -4.38 4.68 4.29
CA ILE A 91 -3.06 5.00 3.73
C ILE A 91 -1.99 4.94 4.81
N ALA A 92 -2.17 5.59 5.96
CA ALA A 92 -1.19 5.58 7.04
C ALA A 92 -0.94 4.15 7.57
N ALA A 93 -2.00 3.35 7.72
CA ALA A 93 -1.90 1.95 8.12
C ALA A 93 -1.14 1.10 7.09
N TYR A 94 -1.35 1.35 5.79
CA TYR A 94 -0.58 0.70 4.72
C TYR A 94 0.89 1.12 4.77
N GLU A 95 1.15 2.43 4.79
CA GLU A 95 2.51 2.96 4.68
C GLU A 95 3.40 2.57 5.88
N SER A 96 2.81 2.49 7.08
CA SER A 96 3.52 2.01 8.28
C SER A 96 3.99 0.55 8.19
N GLN A 97 3.37 -0.27 7.33
CA GLN A 97 3.64 -1.71 7.23
C GLN A 97 4.35 -2.11 5.93
N PHE A 98 4.03 -1.45 4.81
CA PHE A 98 4.47 -1.85 3.47
C PHE A 98 5.34 -0.78 2.77
N GLY A 99 5.43 0.43 3.33
CA GLY A 99 6.17 1.54 2.74
C GLY A 99 5.29 2.53 1.97
N PRO A 100 5.88 3.66 1.52
CA PRO A 100 5.14 4.81 1.00
C PRO A 100 4.35 4.47 -0.27
N LEU A 101 3.12 4.99 -0.38
CA LEU A 101 2.25 4.82 -1.56
C LEU A 101 2.46 5.91 -2.62
N ARG A 102 3.16 6.99 -2.27
CA ARG A 102 3.53 8.06 -3.21
C ARG A 102 5.00 8.39 -3.04
N TYR A 103 5.66 8.76 -4.15
CA TYR A 103 7.07 9.14 -4.14
C TYR A 103 7.37 10.34 -3.22
N VAL A 104 6.39 11.22 -2.98
CA VAL A 104 6.52 12.39 -2.10
C VAL A 104 6.60 12.03 -0.62
N ASP A 105 6.17 10.83 -0.25
CA ASP A 105 6.14 10.35 1.14
C ASP A 105 7.38 9.51 1.48
N VAL A 106 8.34 9.38 0.57
CA VAL A 106 9.61 8.68 0.81
C VAL A 106 10.50 9.52 1.71
N THR A 107 10.69 9.09 2.96
CA THR A 107 11.57 9.76 3.92
C THR A 107 12.88 9.01 4.19
N SER A 108 13.08 7.83 3.59
CA SER A 108 14.30 7.04 3.76
C SER A 108 15.48 7.63 2.99
N SER A 109 16.70 7.36 3.47
CA SER A 109 17.95 7.72 2.77
C SER A 109 18.24 6.84 1.55
N SER A 110 17.39 5.84 1.29
CA SER A 110 17.43 4.90 0.17
C SER A 110 16.24 5.12 -0.76
N TRP A 111 16.44 5.01 -2.07
CA TRP A 111 15.37 5.20 -3.06
C TRP A 111 14.55 3.91 -3.24
N ASP A 112 13.77 3.56 -2.22
CA ASP A 112 13.05 2.28 -2.15
C ASP A 112 11.75 2.28 -2.97
N TRP A 113 11.31 3.42 -3.51
CA TRP A 113 10.09 3.57 -4.30
C TRP A 113 9.99 2.63 -5.52
N VAL A 114 11.12 2.27 -6.13
CA VAL A 114 11.16 1.45 -7.37
C VAL A 114 11.29 -0.06 -7.05
N THR A 115 11.47 -0.41 -5.78
CA THR A 115 11.80 -1.77 -5.35
C THR A 115 10.58 -2.68 -5.27
N GLU A 116 9.38 -2.12 -5.10
CA GLU A 116 8.16 -2.91 -5.00
C GLU A 116 7.63 -3.32 -6.39
N LYS A 117 7.03 -4.51 -6.44
CA LYS A 117 6.31 -5.01 -7.63
C LYS A 117 5.11 -4.11 -7.87
N TRP A 118 5.02 -3.53 -9.06
CA TRP A 118 3.89 -2.67 -9.39
C TRP A 118 2.60 -3.50 -9.50
N PRO A 119 1.42 -2.93 -9.19
CA PRO A 119 0.14 -3.66 -9.26
C PRO A 119 -0.17 -4.25 -10.65
N TRP A 120 0.35 -3.64 -11.73
CA TRP A 120 0.19 -4.14 -13.11
C TRP A 120 1.29 -5.12 -13.55
N GLU A 121 2.32 -5.35 -12.73
CA GLU A 121 3.40 -6.30 -13.08
C GLU A 121 2.99 -7.77 -12.91
N GLY A 122 1.81 -8.05 -12.33
CA GLY A 122 1.22 -9.40 -12.27
C GLY A 122 2.01 -10.39 -11.40
N GLY A 123 1.32 -11.05 -10.47
CA GLY A 123 1.84 -12.26 -9.85
C GLY A 123 1.72 -13.42 -10.84
N CYS A 124 2.83 -14.04 -11.21
CA CYS A 124 2.88 -15.31 -11.92
C CYS A 124 3.26 -16.44 -10.98
#